data_AF-B7R5I5-F1
#
_entry.id   AF-B7R5I5-F1
#
_cell.length_a   1.000
_cell.length_b   1.000
_cell.length_c   1.000
_cell.angle_alpha   90.00
_cell.angle_beta   90.00
_cell.angle_gamma   90.00
#
_symmetry.space_group_name_H-M   'P 1'
#
loop_
_entity.id
_entity.type
_entity.pdbx_description
1 polymer ?
#
loop_
_entity_poly.entity_id
_entity_poly.type
_entity_poly.pdbx_seq_one_letter_code
_entity_poly.pdbx_strand_id
1 'polypeptide(L)'
;MSTEKELKKKELEALYFLRQFPKSAIAVSFSGGKDSLVALHLASRVGIRRAVFSDTTIESSKTIEYIKEVETILGVKIDIVRPQKSFWELLPMLGPPSTRHRWCCPTIKYPQLSEYAKKHHIKYYITGLRRNESLIRMEYKKIGKNPMIPYVIQVNPIIDWTENEVWEYIKKYNLPIHPNYKLGLSRNGCVICPYKSPKELRKLKEIEPEIWEKFEEFLITYADTMGIPNKEEFLNGGWRSWRPPTKRKIVGEVEISNFKVSFNNGLSKESFKLLGILSNGPNLQDYQYRNKVRIIIEKELNCIGCGACISLCPTNALFINKEGKIDVNLSNCIHCYACLDTSKLRGACIGRTYTLETFVVKVKDIKEKSKSSAKSI
;
A
#
# COMPACT_ATOMS: atom_id res chain seq x y z
N MET A 1 3.87 -40.88 -9.52
CA MET A 1 5.35 -40.85 -9.34
C MET A 1 6.04 -39.63 -9.96
N SER A 2 5.50 -38.96 -10.99
CA SER A 2 6.14 -37.77 -11.59
C SER A 2 6.00 -36.48 -10.75
N THR A 3 4.83 -36.24 -10.15
CA THR A 3 4.51 -35.01 -9.40
C THR A 3 5.28 -34.84 -8.10
N GLU A 4 5.42 -35.90 -7.30
CA GLU A 4 6.16 -35.84 -6.03
C GLU A 4 7.66 -35.56 -6.23
N LYS A 5 8.27 -36.16 -7.27
CA LYS A 5 9.66 -35.91 -7.63
C LYS A 5 9.88 -34.47 -8.10
N GLU A 6 8.92 -33.91 -8.84
CA GLU A 6 8.94 -32.51 -9.26
C GLU A 6 8.82 -31.55 -8.08
N LEU A 7 7.86 -31.79 -7.18
CA LEU A 7 7.68 -30.97 -5.97
C LEU A 7 8.94 -30.99 -5.08
N LYS A 8 9.56 -32.17 -4.91
CA LYS A 8 10.82 -32.30 -4.17
C LYS A 8 11.96 -31.50 -4.83
N LYS A 9 12.02 -31.46 -6.16
CA LYS A 9 12.98 -30.63 -6.90
C LYS A 9 12.73 -29.14 -6.64
N LYS A 10 11.49 -28.66 -6.80
CA LYS A 10 11.10 -27.27 -6.55
C LYS A 10 11.37 -26.84 -5.10
N GLU A 11 11.15 -27.75 -4.14
CA GLU A 11 11.49 -27.56 -2.74
C GLU A 11 13.00 -27.33 -2.55
N LEU A 12 13.85 -28.20 -3.11
CA LEU A 12 15.30 -28.06 -3.01
C LEU A 12 15.81 -26.78 -3.68
N GLU A 13 15.26 -26.42 -4.84
CA GLU A 13 15.58 -25.17 -5.53
C GLU A 13 15.23 -23.95 -4.66
N ALA A 14 14.06 -23.94 -4.03
CA ALA A 14 13.63 -22.87 -3.14
C ALA A 14 14.57 -22.73 -1.92
N LEU A 15 14.97 -23.85 -1.30
CA LEU A 15 15.91 -23.85 -0.17
C LEU A 15 17.30 -23.33 -0.60
N TYR A 16 17.83 -23.80 -1.73
CA TYR A 16 19.12 -23.33 -2.26
C TYR A 16 19.08 -21.83 -2.58
N PHE A 17 18.00 -21.37 -3.19
CA PHE A 17 17.77 -19.96 -3.51
C PHE A 17 17.74 -19.08 -2.25
N LEU A 18 17.02 -19.48 -1.21
CA LEU A 18 16.92 -18.70 0.03
C LEU A 18 18.23 -18.62 0.81
N ARG A 19 19.11 -19.62 0.71
CA ARG A 19 20.45 -19.61 1.36
C ARG A 19 21.37 -18.49 0.86
N GLN A 20 21.10 -17.93 -0.33
CA GLN A 20 21.94 -16.89 -0.93
C GLN A 20 21.77 -15.51 -0.25
N PHE A 21 20.77 -15.35 0.62
CA PHE A 21 20.43 -14.06 1.20
C PHE A 21 20.96 -13.88 2.63
N PRO A 22 21.41 -12.67 3.00
CA PRO A 22 21.94 -12.40 4.33
C PRO A 22 20.84 -12.43 5.39
N LYS A 23 20.92 -13.39 6.32
CA LYS A 23 19.95 -13.61 7.41
C LYS A 23 19.68 -12.35 8.25
N SER A 24 20.66 -11.46 8.39
CA SER A 24 20.55 -10.22 9.16
C SER A 24 19.64 -9.16 8.49
N ALA A 25 19.53 -9.18 7.16
CA ALA A 25 18.83 -8.16 6.36
C ALA A 25 17.63 -8.71 5.56
N ILE A 26 17.13 -9.90 5.90
CA ILE A 26 15.98 -10.54 5.26
C ILE A 26 14.89 -10.84 6.27
N ALA A 27 13.63 -10.71 5.85
CA ALA A 27 12.47 -11.14 6.61
C ALA A 27 11.40 -11.72 5.69
N VAL A 28 10.53 -12.56 6.23
CA VAL A 28 9.34 -13.03 5.53
C VAL A 28 8.20 -12.02 5.71
N SER A 29 7.64 -11.51 4.62
CA SER A 29 6.38 -10.77 4.65
C SER A 29 5.22 -11.77 4.71
N PHE A 30 4.90 -12.23 5.91
CA PHE A 30 3.88 -13.24 6.15
C PHE A 30 2.48 -12.60 6.12
N SER A 31 1.56 -13.15 5.33
CA SER A 31 0.19 -12.61 5.21
C SER A 31 -0.86 -13.47 5.92
N GLY A 32 -0.45 -14.54 6.60
CA GLY A 32 -1.36 -15.51 7.18
C GLY A 32 -2.09 -16.40 6.16
N GLY A 33 -1.70 -16.37 4.87
CA GLY A 33 -2.27 -17.23 3.83
C GLY A 33 -1.39 -18.45 3.54
N LYS A 34 -1.98 -19.48 2.92
CA LYS A 34 -1.33 -20.75 2.56
C LYS A 34 0.00 -20.58 1.82
N ASP A 35 0.05 -19.65 0.84
CA ASP A 35 1.23 -19.46 0.00
C ASP A 35 2.37 -18.80 0.82
N SER A 36 2.04 -17.82 1.66
CA SER A 36 3.01 -17.19 2.56
C SER A 36 3.47 -18.11 3.70
N LEU A 37 2.64 -19.09 4.11
CA LEU A 37 2.99 -20.11 5.08
C LEU A 37 4.06 -21.05 4.54
N VAL A 38 3.91 -21.51 3.29
CA VAL A 38 4.95 -22.31 2.61
C VAL A 38 6.25 -21.53 2.50
N ALA A 39 6.19 -20.25 2.08
CA ALA A 39 7.37 -19.40 2.02
C ALA A 39 8.05 -19.21 3.38
N LEU A 40 7.27 -19.06 4.46
CA LEU A 40 7.77 -18.96 5.83
C LEU A 40 8.44 -20.26 6.30
N HIS A 41 7.84 -21.41 6.03
CA HIS A 41 8.42 -22.72 6.38
C HIS A 41 9.71 -23.01 5.60
N LEU A 42 9.76 -22.70 4.30
CA LEU A 42 10.99 -22.81 3.51
C LEU A 42 12.10 -21.90 4.06
N ALA A 43 11.75 -20.67 4.46
CA ALA A 43 12.69 -19.72 5.05
C ALA A 43 13.21 -20.19 6.42
N SER A 44 12.34 -20.70 7.29
CA SER A 44 12.73 -21.18 8.63
C SER A 44 13.72 -22.36 8.54
N ARG A 45 13.52 -23.27 7.57
CA ARG A 45 14.40 -24.41 7.31
C ARG A 45 15.81 -24.05 6.86
N VAL A 46 16.04 -22.85 6.34
CA VAL A 46 17.39 -22.33 6.04
C VAL A 46 17.92 -21.38 7.12
N GLY A 47 17.19 -21.25 8.24
CA GLY A 47 17.54 -20.43 9.39
C GLY A 47 17.11 -18.96 9.30
N ILE A 48 16.21 -18.61 8.37
CA ILE A 48 15.59 -17.29 8.33
C ILE A 48 14.35 -17.33 9.22
N ARG A 49 14.48 -16.83 10.45
CA ARG A 49 13.44 -16.90 11.49
C ARG A 49 12.66 -15.60 11.70
N ARG A 50 13.00 -14.53 11.00
CA ARG A 50 12.33 -13.23 11.12
C ARG A 50 11.19 -13.13 10.11
N ALA A 51 10.00 -12.80 10.58
CA ALA A 51 8.84 -12.51 9.77
C ALA A 51 8.10 -11.28 10.30
N VAL A 52 7.30 -10.67 9.44
CA VAL A 52 6.43 -9.55 9.77
C VAL A 52 5.04 -9.80 9.20
N PHE A 53 4.02 -9.57 10.01
CA PHE A 53 2.61 -9.56 9.63
C PHE A 53 2.06 -8.15 9.71
N SER A 54 1.41 -7.67 8.65
CA SER A 54 0.78 -6.35 8.62
C SER A 54 -0.71 -6.50 8.89
N ASP A 55 -1.12 -6.20 10.12
CA ASP A 55 -2.52 -6.20 10.53
C ASP A 55 -3.24 -5.00 9.89
N THR A 56 -4.21 -5.28 9.02
CA THR A 56 -4.95 -4.26 8.29
C THR A 56 -6.12 -3.67 9.06
N THR A 57 -6.31 -4.03 10.33
CA THR A 57 -7.41 -3.62 11.23
C THR A 57 -8.80 -4.13 10.84
N ILE A 58 -8.87 -4.92 9.76
CA ILE A 58 -10.07 -5.62 9.26
C ILE A 58 -9.72 -7.04 8.81
N GLU A 59 -8.71 -7.64 9.47
CA GLU A 59 -8.44 -9.08 9.33
C GLU A 59 -9.55 -9.88 10.02
N SER A 60 -9.61 -11.18 9.72
CA SER A 60 -10.52 -12.09 10.42
C SER A 60 -10.16 -12.13 11.92
N SER A 61 -11.17 -12.26 12.78
CA SER A 61 -10.99 -12.36 14.24
C SER A 61 -10.02 -13.48 14.63
N LYS A 62 -9.95 -14.55 13.82
CA LYS A 62 -9.08 -15.72 14.01
C LYS A 62 -7.63 -15.50 13.58
N THR A 63 -7.32 -14.40 12.89
CA THR A 63 -6.01 -14.22 12.27
C THR A 63 -4.90 -14.06 13.31
N ILE A 64 -5.09 -13.25 14.35
CA ILE A 64 -4.01 -13.01 15.34
C ILE A 64 -3.66 -14.29 16.11
N GLU A 65 -4.66 -15.08 16.49
CA GLU A 65 -4.45 -16.38 17.14
C GLU A 65 -3.67 -17.33 16.21
N TYR A 66 -4.08 -17.44 14.95
CA TYR A 66 -3.39 -18.23 13.95
C TYR A 66 -1.93 -17.78 13.73
N ILE A 67 -1.65 -16.47 13.71
CA ILE A 67 -0.27 -15.97 13.59
C ILE A 67 0.60 -16.47 14.77
N LYS A 68 0.07 -16.45 16.00
CA LYS A 68 0.78 -16.94 17.19
C LYS A 68 0.99 -18.45 17.18
N GLU A 69 -0.01 -19.21 16.70
CA GLU A 69 0.09 -20.65 16.50
C GLU A 69 1.23 -20.99 15.52
N VAL A 70 1.27 -20.32 14.37
CA VAL A 70 2.33 -20.49 13.36
C VAL A 70 3.70 -20.12 13.93
N GLU A 71 3.80 -19.02 14.68
CA GLU A 71 5.04 -18.59 15.33
C GLU A 71 5.62 -19.70 16.23
N THR A 72 4.75 -20.30 17.07
CA THR A 72 5.09 -21.36 18.01
C THR A 72 5.51 -22.64 17.29
N ILE A 73 4.67 -23.13 16.36
CA ILE A 73 4.90 -24.40 15.66
C ILE A 73 6.17 -24.34 14.80
N LEU A 74 6.44 -23.21 14.15
CA LEU A 74 7.61 -23.08 13.27
C LEU A 74 8.89 -22.61 13.99
N GLY A 75 8.80 -22.22 15.27
CA GLY A 75 9.93 -21.67 16.02
C GLY A 75 10.55 -20.46 15.34
N VAL A 76 9.71 -19.54 14.88
CA VAL A 76 10.08 -18.27 14.23
C VAL A 76 9.65 -17.08 15.10
N LYS A 77 9.96 -15.86 14.68
CA LYS A 77 9.44 -14.62 15.26
C LYS A 77 8.66 -13.85 14.21
N ILE A 78 7.40 -13.57 14.49
CA ILE A 78 6.47 -12.85 13.62
C ILE A 78 6.07 -11.54 14.30
N ASP A 79 6.73 -10.45 13.94
CA ASP A 79 6.36 -9.13 14.44
C ASP A 79 5.04 -8.67 13.79
N ILE A 80 4.05 -8.27 14.60
CA ILE A 80 2.79 -7.71 14.12
C ILE A 80 2.91 -6.19 14.07
N VAL A 81 2.70 -5.61 12.89
CA VAL A 81 2.70 -4.15 12.68
C VAL A 81 1.31 -3.67 12.27
N ARG A 82 0.96 -2.45 12.69
CA ARG A 82 -0.35 -1.83 12.47
C ARG A 82 -0.22 -0.45 11.84
N PRO A 83 -1.23 0.00 11.08
CA PRO A 83 -1.21 1.32 10.48
C PRO A 83 -1.40 2.43 11.50
N GLN A 84 -0.86 3.61 11.18
CA GLN A 84 -1.09 4.84 11.96
C GLN A 84 -2.58 5.23 12.00
N LYS A 85 -3.30 4.97 10.90
CA LYS A 85 -4.76 5.09 10.81
C LYS A 85 -5.35 3.75 10.44
N SER A 86 -6.33 3.30 11.21
CA SER A 86 -7.11 2.11 10.91
C SER A 86 -7.87 2.26 9.58
N PHE A 87 -8.33 1.12 9.06
CA PHE A 87 -9.26 1.08 7.94
C PHE A 87 -10.47 1.96 8.19
N TRP A 88 -11.04 1.89 9.40
CA TRP A 88 -12.24 2.61 9.79
C TRP A 88 -12.05 4.13 9.86
N GLU A 89 -10.86 4.61 10.22
CA GLU A 89 -10.54 6.04 10.19
C GLU A 89 -10.37 6.57 8.77
N LEU A 90 -9.83 5.75 7.85
CA LEU A 90 -9.61 6.14 6.45
C LEU A 90 -10.88 6.02 5.59
N LEU A 91 -11.77 5.10 5.93
CA LEU A 91 -12.99 4.79 5.20
C LEU A 91 -13.89 6.01 4.94
N PRO A 92 -14.25 6.87 5.93
CA PRO A 92 -15.06 8.06 5.67
C PRO A 92 -14.34 9.11 4.81
N MET A 93 -13.00 9.15 4.85
CA MET A 93 -12.21 10.11 4.07
C MET A 93 -12.08 9.70 2.59
N LEU A 94 -12.08 8.39 2.34
CA LEU A 94 -11.71 7.82 1.05
C LEU A 94 -12.87 7.11 0.35
N GLY A 95 -13.96 6.79 1.04
CA GLY A 95 -15.01 5.95 0.47
C GLY A 95 -14.65 4.46 0.46
N PRO A 96 -15.59 3.59 0.06
CA PRO A 96 -15.39 2.14 0.11
C PRO A 96 -14.27 1.70 -0.84
N PRO A 97 -13.38 0.79 -0.42
CA PRO A 97 -12.37 0.24 -1.31
C PRO A 97 -13.02 -0.57 -2.42
N SER A 98 -12.50 -0.45 -3.64
CA SER A 98 -13.03 -1.18 -4.79
C SER A 98 -11.93 -1.67 -5.72
N THR A 99 -12.31 -2.48 -6.70
CA THR A 99 -11.41 -2.94 -7.75
C THR A 99 -10.79 -1.81 -8.57
N ARG A 100 -11.52 -0.68 -8.65
CA ARG A 100 -11.15 0.57 -9.36
C ARG A 100 -10.63 1.66 -8.39
N HIS A 101 -10.91 1.54 -7.10
CA HIS A 101 -10.60 2.50 -6.04
C HIS A 101 -9.70 1.88 -4.95
N ARG A 102 -8.46 1.54 -5.35
CA ARG A 102 -7.52 0.74 -4.54
C ARG A 102 -6.65 1.61 -3.63
N TRP A 103 -7.21 2.17 -2.56
CA TRP A 103 -6.44 2.95 -1.58
C TRP A 103 -5.90 2.12 -0.41
N CYS A 104 -6.57 1.03 -0.02
CA CYS A 104 -6.28 0.30 1.22
C CYS A 104 -4.85 -0.24 1.31
N CYS A 105 -4.34 -0.99 0.32
CA CYS A 105 -2.98 -1.53 0.41
C CYS A 105 -1.90 -0.41 0.48
N PRO A 106 -1.92 0.63 -0.38
CA PRO A 106 -1.01 1.77 -0.27
C PRO A 106 -0.98 2.47 1.09
N THR A 107 -2.08 2.46 1.84
CA THR A 107 -2.19 3.23 3.10
C THR A 107 -2.07 2.36 4.36
N ILE A 108 -2.55 1.12 4.31
CA ILE A 108 -2.72 0.25 5.49
C ILE A 108 -1.68 -0.87 5.55
N LYS A 109 -1.06 -1.23 4.42
CA LYS A 109 -0.11 -2.36 4.36
C LYS A 109 1.34 -1.92 4.16
N TYR A 110 1.59 -1.08 3.16
CA TYR A 110 2.96 -0.77 2.76
C TYR A 110 3.70 0.20 3.66
N PRO A 111 3.09 1.25 4.24
CA PRO A 111 3.80 2.16 5.14
C PRO A 111 4.42 1.47 6.36
N GLN A 112 3.69 0.53 6.95
CA GLN A 112 4.05 -0.21 8.17
C GLN A 112 5.16 -1.21 7.88
N LEU A 113 5.06 -1.93 6.76
CA LEU A 113 6.12 -2.81 6.27
C LEU A 113 7.39 -2.01 5.90
N SER A 114 7.24 -0.78 5.40
CA SER A 114 8.37 0.10 5.10
C SER A 114 9.07 0.58 6.37
N GLU A 115 8.30 1.00 7.38
CA GLU A 115 8.81 1.38 8.70
C GLU A 115 9.52 0.21 9.38
N TYR A 116 8.91 -0.98 9.36
CA TYR A 116 9.54 -2.20 9.85
C TYR A 116 10.86 -2.49 9.14
N ALA A 117 10.88 -2.40 7.81
CA ALA A 117 12.09 -2.64 7.03
C ALA A 117 13.22 -1.69 7.42
N LYS A 118 12.92 -0.40 7.59
CA LYS A 118 13.91 0.60 7.99
C LYS A 118 14.40 0.38 9.42
N LYS A 119 13.48 0.14 10.37
CA LYS A 119 13.80 -0.11 11.78
C LYS A 119 14.70 -1.34 11.97
N HIS A 120 14.45 -2.40 11.20
CA HIS A 120 15.15 -3.69 11.32
C HIS A 120 16.22 -3.90 10.23
N HIS A 121 16.57 -2.87 9.46
CA HIS A 121 17.56 -2.93 8.38
C HIS A 121 17.29 -4.04 7.35
N ILE A 122 16.02 -4.29 7.04
CA ILE A 122 15.58 -5.29 6.06
C ILE A 122 15.76 -4.74 4.65
N LYS A 123 16.57 -5.44 3.86
CA LYS A 123 16.80 -5.19 2.44
C LYS A 123 16.00 -6.14 1.54
N TYR A 124 15.56 -7.28 2.09
CA TYR A 124 14.86 -8.33 1.34
C TYR A 124 13.58 -8.77 2.05
N TYR A 125 12.46 -8.77 1.33
CA TYR A 125 11.23 -9.42 1.78
C TYR A 125 10.98 -10.70 0.99
N ILE A 126 10.92 -11.83 1.70
CA ILE A 126 10.43 -13.10 1.15
C ILE A 126 8.90 -13.03 1.08
N THR A 127 8.31 -13.40 -0.05
CA THR A 127 6.85 -13.40 -0.23
C THR A 127 6.35 -14.72 -0.83
N GLY A 128 5.08 -15.03 -0.60
CA GLY A 128 4.40 -16.21 -1.16
C GLY A 128 3.78 -15.99 -2.54
N LEU A 129 4.31 -15.08 -3.37
CA LEU A 129 3.73 -14.83 -4.69
C LEU A 129 3.98 -15.99 -5.66
N ARG A 130 3.01 -16.26 -6.54
CA ARG A 130 3.09 -17.25 -7.62
C ARG A 130 2.63 -16.66 -8.95
N ARG A 131 3.24 -17.05 -10.08
CA ARG A 131 2.83 -16.62 -11.43
C ARG A 131 1.41 -17.06 -11.76
N ASN A 132 1.04 -18.26 -11.31
CA ASN A 132 -0.24 -18.89 -11.58
C ASN A 132 -1.43 -18.28 -10.80
N GLU A 133 -1.23 -17.21 -10.02
CA GLU A 133 -2.32 -16.52 -9.32
C GLU A 133 -3.13 -15.57 -10.22
N SER A 134 -2.52 -14.97 -11.26
CA SER A 134 -3.24 -14.14 -12.24
C SER A 134 -2.40 -13.87 -13.49
N LEU A 135 -3.05 -13.49 -14.60
CA LEU A 135 -2.38 -13.13 -15.85
C LEU A 135 -1.32 -12.03 -15.68
N ILE A 136 -1.61 -11.03 -14.84
CA ILE A 136 -0.69 -9.92 -14.55
C ILE A 136 0.59 -10.40 -13.84
N ARG A 137 0.51 -11.52 -13.10
CA ARG A 137 1.65 -12.04 -12.31
C ARG A 137 2.57 -12.95 -13.12
N MET A 138 2.26 -13.26 -14.39
CA MET A 138 3.11 -14.11 -15.22
C MET A 138 4.53 -13.55 -15.39
N GLU A 139 4.68 -12.23 -15.44
CA GLU A 139 5.98 -11.55 -15.59
C GLU A 139 6.77 -11.43 -14.29
N TYR A 140 6.21 -11.87 -13.16
CA TYR A 140 6.89 -11.75 -11.87
C TYR A 140 8.13 -12.65 -11.83
N LYS A 141 9.20 -12.11 -11.26
CA LYS A 141 10.53 -12.73 -11.20
C LYS A 141 10.80 -13.32 -9.82
N LYS A 142 11.73 -14.28 -9.74
CA LYS A 142 12.25 -14.82 -8.45
C LYS A 142 12.83 -13.72 -7.56
N ILE A 143 13.50 -12.73 -8.17
CA ILE A 143 13.99 -11.51 -7.53
C ILE A 143 13.38 -10.31 -8.28
N GLY A 144 12.69 -9.43 -7.56
CA GLY A 144 12.04 -8.26 -8.14
C GLY A 144 12.11 -7.03 -7.23
N LYS A 145 11.64 -5.89 -7.74
CA LYS A 145 11.43 -4.68 -6.93
C LYS A 145 10.09 -4.80 -6.21
N ASN A 146 10.05 -4.46 -4.92
CA ASN A 146 8.78 -4.30 -4.23
C ASN A 146 8.04 -3.07 -4.83
N PRO A 147 6.76 -3.20 -5.21
CA PRO A 147 6.04 -2.14 -5.94
C PRO A 147 5.86 -0.85 -5.13
N MET A 148 5.77 -0.95 -3.80
CA MET A 148 5.43 0.15 -2.91
C MET A 148 6.47 0.41 -1.83
N ILE A 149 7.54 -0.39 -1.78
CA ILE A 149 8.71 -0.19 -0.92
C ILE A 149 9.96 -0.36 -1.79
N PRO A 150 10.21 0.55 -2.75
CA PRO A 150 11.12 0.30 -3.87
C PRO A 150 12.59 0.06 -3.50
N TYR A 151 12.98 0.42 -2.28
CA TYR A 151 14.31 0.17 -1.72
C TYR A 151 14.45 -1.21 -1.02
N VAL A 152 13.35 -1.98 -0.94
CA VAL A 152 13.36 -3.37 -0.48
C VAL A 152 13.17 -4.30 -1.68
N ILE A 153 14.06 -5.28 -1.80
CA ILE A 153 14.01 -6.30 -2.85
C ILE A 153 13.02 -7.37 -2.45
N GLN A 154 12.21 -7.79 -3.41
CA GLN A 154 11.24 -8.86 -3.23
C GLN A 154 11.84 -10.20 -3.68
N VAL A 155 11.70 -11.23 -2.84
CA VAL A 155 12.25 -12.58 -3.02
C VAL A 155 11.09 -13.57 -3.05
N ASN A 156 10.92 -14.31 -4.15
CA ASN A 156 9.75 -15.15 -4.41
C ASN A 156 10.17 -16.62 -4.60
N PRO A 157 10.39 -17.39 -3.50
CA PRO A 157 10.92 -18.76 -3.59
C PRO A 157 9.95 -19.75 -4.24
N ILE A 158 8.64 -19.47 -4.19
CA ILE A 158 7.60 -20.34 -4.72
C ILE A 158 6.94 -19.79 -5.99
N ILE A 159 7.63 -18.88 -6.70
CA ILE A 159 7.05 -18.14 -7.84
C ILE A 159 6.49 -19.03 -8.95
N ASP A 160 7.09 -20.22 -9.13
CA ASP A 160 6.75 -21.21 -10.17
C ASP A 160 5.92 -22.39 -9.62
N TRP A 161 5.40 -22.26 -8.40
CA TRP A 161 4.56 -23.30 -7.78
C TRP A 161 3.09 -23.11 -8.19
N THR A 162 2.42 -24.23 -8.44
CA THR A 162 0.97 -24.31 -8.61
C THR A 162 0.26 -24.29 -7.26
N GLU A 163 -1.05 -24.09 -7.26
CA GLU A 163 -1.83 -24.16 -6.03
C GLU A 163 -1.84 -25.57 -5.42
N ASN A 164 -1.91 -26.61 -6.26
CA ASN A 164 -1.88 -28.00 -5.81
C ASN A 164 -0.56 -28.31 -5.10
N GLU A 165 0.57 -27.90 -5.67
CA GLU A 165 1.90 -28.09 -5.06
C GLU A 165 2.01 -27.41 -3.69
N VAL A 166 1.40 -26.23 -3.52
CA VAL A 166 1.33 -25.55 -2.21
C VAL A 166 0.56 -26.40 -1.20
N TRP A 167 -0.60 -26.93 -1.58
CA TRP A 167 -1.42 -27.76 -0.69
C TRP A 167 -0.77 -29.12 -0.38
N GLU A 168 -0.16 -29.77 -1.37
CA GLU A 168 0.61 -31.00 -1.19
C GLU A 168 1.77 -30.80 -0.23
N TYR A 169 2.49 -29.67 -0.36
CA TYR A 169 3.57 -29.32 0.56
C TYR A 169 3.06 -29.08 1.99
N ILE A 170 1.96 -28.33 2.15
CA ILE A 170 1.33 -28.11 3.45
C ILE A 170 0.96 -29.44 4.11
N LYS A 171 0.35 -30.35 3.35
CA LYS A 171 -0.03 -31.69 3.81
C LYS A 171 1.19 -32.51 4.22
N LYS A 172 2.23 -32.53 3.38
CA LYS A 172 3.49 -33.27 3.60
C LYS A 172 4.16 -32.89 4.92
N TYR A 173 4.14 -31.61 5.28
CA TYR A 173 4.79 -31.10 6.49
C TYR A 173 3.81 -30.84 7.65
N ASN A 174 2.54 -31.23 7.49
CA ASN A 174 1.48 -30.99 8.47
C ASN A 174 1.45 -29.53 8.98
N LEU A 175 1.55 -28.57 8.06
CA LEU A 175 1.65 -27.15 8.43
C LEU A 175 0.29 -26.62 8.91
N PRO A 176 0.27 -25.76 9.95
CA PRO A 176 -0.96 -25.18 10.48
C PRO A 176 -1.57 -24.25 9.44
N ILE A 177 -2.82 -24.49 9.03
CA ILE A 177 -3.54 -23.65 8.05
C ILE A 177 -4.56 -22.77 8.76
N HIS A 178 -4.75 -21.55 8.24
CA HIS A 178 -5.72 -20.62 8.80
C HIS A 178 -7.14 -21.24 8.84
N PRO A 179 -7.90 -21.13 9.95
CA PRO A 179 -9.22 -21.74 10.09
C PRO A 179 -10.19 -21.45 8.95
N ASN A 180 -10.15 -20.23 8.39
CA ASN A 180 -10.90 -19.81 7.21
C ASN A 180 -10.87 -20.79 6.02
N TYR A 181 -9.76 -21.51 5.80
CA TYR A 181 -9.69 -22.51 4.73
C TYR A 181 -10.64 -23.69 4.99
N LYS A 182 -10.78 -24.13 6.25
CA LYS A 182 -11.72 -25.18 6.64
C LYS A 182 -13.18 -24.72 6.55
N LEU A 183 -13.41 -23.41 6.60
CA LEU A 183 -14.74 -22.78 6.47
C LEU A 183 -15.14 -22.51 5.00
N GLY A 184 -14.36 -23.00 4.04
CA GLY A 184 -14.67 -22.90 2.60
C GLY A 184 -14.15 -21.64 1.92
N LEU A 185 -13.29 -20.85 2.57
CA LEU A 185 -12.63 -19.70 1.94
C LEU A 185 -11.37 -20.15 1.19
N SER A 186 -11.21 -19.72 -0.07
CA SER A 186 -10.04 -20.05 -0.89
C SER A 186 -8.82 -19.17 -0.61
N ARG A 187 -9.02 -18.01 0.04
CA ARG A 187 -7.97 -17.07 0.40
C ARG A 187 -8.21 -16.42 1.75
N ASN A 188 -7.15 -16.33 2.55
CA ASN A 188 -7.14 -15.54 3.78
C ASN A 188 -6.75 -14.08 3.53
N GLY A 189 -7.14 -13.18 4.44
CA GLY A 189 -6.86 -11.74 4.43
C GLY A 189 -8.08 -10.93 4.86
N CYS A 190 -8.09 -9.64 4.53
CA CYS A 190 -9.13 -8.70 4.96
C CYS A 190 -10.56 -9.19 4.69
N VAL A 191 -11.45 -9.00 5.67
CA VAL A 191 -12.86 -9.41 5.65
C VAL A 191 -13.62 -8.71 4.51
N ILE A 192 -13.38 -7.42 4.31
CA ILE A 192 -14.08 -6.57 3.33
C ILE A 192 -13.21 -6.34 2.07
N CYS A 193 -12.60 -7.40 1.55
CA CYS A 193 -11.73 -7.27 0.38
C CYS A 193 -12.54 -7.29 -0.93
N PRO A 194 -12.50 -6.23 -1.78
CA PRO A 194 -13.28 -6.19 -3.03
C PRO A 194 -12.81 -7.21 -4.09
N TYR A 195 -11.69 -7.92 -3.85
CA TYR A 195 -11.17 -8.98 -4.71
C TYR A 195 -11.64 -10.39 -4.32
N LYS A 196 -12.45 -10.51 -3.26
CA LYS A 196 -13.06 -11.78 -2.92
C LYS A 196 -14.27 -12.04 -3.80
N SER A 197 -14.52 -13.31 -4.09
CA SER A 197 -15.71 -13.72 -4.83
C SER A 197 -16.98 -13.39 -4.02
N PRO A 198 -18.14 -13.22 -4.67
CA PRO A 198 -19.41 -13.03 -3.96
C PRO A 198 -19.70 -14.13 -2.94
N LYS A 199 -19.34 -15.39 -3.26
CA LYS A 199 -19.50 -16.54 -2.36
C LYS A 199 -18.65 -16.38 -1.08
N GLU A 200 -17.39 -15.98 -1.21
CA GLU A 200 -16.52 -15.74 -0.06
C GLU A 200 -17.00 -14.56 0.79
N LEU A 201 -17.51 -13.49 0.17
CA LEU A 201 -18.01 -12.33 0.92
C LEU A 201 -19.27 -12.69 1.72
N ARG A 202 -20.21 -13.43 1.14
CA ARG A 202 -21.36 -13.97 1.89
C ARG A 202 -20.90 -14.82 3.07
N LYS A 203 -19.91 -15.71 2.85
CA LYS A 203 -19.39 -16.55 3.91
C LYS A 203 -18.69 -15.74 5.01
N LEU A 204 -17.97 -14.68 4.65
CA LEU A 204 -17.36 -13.77 5.63
C LEU A 204 -18.39 -12.94 6.38
N LYS A 205 -19.54 -12.60 5.76
CA LYS A 205 -20.66 -11.96 6.45
C LYS A 205 -21.23 -12.85 7.54
N GLU A 206 -21.32 -14.16 7.30
CA GLU A 206 -21.73 -15.13 8.33
C GLU A 206 -20.69 -15.30 9.44
N ILE A 207 -19.39 -15.28 9.12
CA ILE A 207 -18.31 -15.58 10.08
C ILE A 207 -17.91 -14.34 10.90
N GLU A 208 -17.99 -13.15 10.32
CA GLU A 208 -17.52 -11.88 10.90
C GLU A 208 -18.63 -10.80 10.85
N PRO A 209 -19.81 -11.05 11.46
CA PRO A 209 -20.99 -10.20 11.30
C PRO A 209 -20.73 -8.75 11.74
N GLU A 210 -20.05 -8.52 12.87
CA GLU A 210 -19.79 -7.18 13.40
C GLU A 210 -19.01 -6.28 12.42
N ILE A 211 -18.01 -6.84 11.74
CA ILE A 211 -17.23 -6.11 10.73
C ILE A 211 -18.12 -5.77 9.52
N TRP A 212 -19.01 -6.69 9.14
CA TRP A 212 -19.91 -6.49 8.01
C TRP A 212 -21.02 -5.49 8.31
N GLU A 213 -21.66 -5.58 9.47
CA GLU A 213 -22.71 -4.65 9.90
C GLU A 213 -22.19 -3.21 9.88
N LYS A 214 -21.04 -2.97 10.52
CA LYS A 214 -20.37 -1.66 10.51
C LYS A 214 -20.05 -1.17 9.10
N PHE A 215 -19.67 -2.07 8.20
CA PHE A 215 -19.37 -1.69 6.82
C PHE A 215 -20.63 -1.41 6.00
N GLU A 216 -21.71 -2.15 6.22
CA GLU A 216 -23.00 -1.95 5.56
C GLU A 216 -23.64 -0.64 6.01
N GLU A 217 -23.59 -0.31 7.30
CA GLU A 217 -23.98 1.01 7.82
C GLU A 217 -23.22 2.12 7.11
N PHE A 218 -21.89 1.99 7.00
CA PHE A 218 -21.07 2.94 6.26
C PHE A 218 -21.50 3.04 4.79
N LEU A 219 -21.74 1.92 4.10
CA LEU A 219 -22.15 1.92 2.70
C LEU A 219 -23.50 2.63 2.48
N ILE A 220 -24.45 2.45 3.40
CA ILE A 220 -25.76 3.11 3.38
C ILE A 220 -25.56 4.63 3.47
N THR A 221 -24.86 5.09 4.52
CA THR A 221 -24.58 6.53 4.72
C THR A 221 -23.81 7.12 3.55
N TYR A 222 -22.81 6.39 3.03
CA TYR A 222 -22.02 6.81 1.88
C TYR A 222 -22.89 6.94 0.62
N ALA A 223 -23.78 5.97 0.37
CA ALA A 223 -24.66 6.00 -0.80
C ALA A 223 -25.63 7.18 -0.77
N ASP A 224 -26.18 7.48 0.41
CA ASP A 224 -27.08 8.63 0.61
C ASP A 224 -26.33 9.95 0.43
N THR A 225 -25.17 10.10 1.06
CA THR A 225 -24.33 11.30 0.97
C THR A 225 -23.90 11.58 -0.48
N MET A 226 -23.61 10.53 -1.24
CA MET A 226 -23.14 10.63 -2.62
C MET A 226 -24.26 10.68 -3.66
N GLY A 227 -25.53 10.51 -3.26
CA GLY A 227 -26.67 10.42 -4.18
C GLY A 227 -26.50 9.31 -5.22
N ILE A 228 -26.09 8.10 -4.80
CA ILE A 228 -25.86 6.99 -5.72
C ILE A 228 -27.19 6.59 -6.40
N PRO A 229 -27.32 6.66 -7.74
CA PRO A 229 -28.60 6.49 -8.43
C PRO A 229 -29.30 5.15 -8.17
N ASN A 230 -28.54 4.04 -8.17
CA ASN A 230 -29.05 2.72 -7.85
C ASN A 230 -28.46 2.25 -6.51
N LYS A 231 -29.03 2.74 -5.40
CA LYS A 231 -28.56 2.41 -4.03
C LYS A 231 -28.62 0.91 -3.76
N GLU A 232 -29.69 0.24 -4.18
CA GLU A 232 -29.87 -1.20 -3.95
C GLU A 232 -28.76 -2.02 -4.63
N GLU A 233 -28.49 -1.77 -5.93
CA GLU A 233 -27.42 -2.45 -6.65
C GLU A 233 -26.04 -2.16 -6.04
N PHE A 234 -25.80 -0.92 -5.61
CA PHE A 234 -24.57 -0.54 -4.95
C PHE A 234 -24.34 -1.32 -3.65
N LEU A 235 -25.35 -1.40 -2.78
CA LEU A 235 -25.30 -2.14 -1.52
C LEU A 235 -25.16 -3.65 -1.75
N ASN A 236 -25.81 -4.19 -2.79
CA ASN A 236 -25.76 -5.60 -3.19
C ASN A 236 -24.47 -5.99 -3.95
N GLY A 237 -23.34 -5.41 -3.55
CA GLY A 237 -22.02 -5.75 -4.05
C GLY A 237 -21.53 -4.91 -5.23
N GLY A 238 -22.32 -3.95 -5.73
CA GLY A 238 -21.90 -2.98 -6.74
C GLY A 238 -20.72 -2.12 -6.28
N TRP A 239 -20.63 -1.82 -4.97
CA TRP A 239 -19.53 -1.08 -4.34
C TRP A 239 -18.13 -1.63 -4.69
N ARG A 240 -18.00 -2.94 -4.96
CA ARG A 240 -16.73 -3.61 -5.31
C ARG A 240 -16.15 -3.16 -6.64
N SER A 241 -16.97 -2.58 -7.51
CA SER A 241 -16.57 -2.02 -8.80
C SER A 241 -16.73 -0.50 -8.85
N TRP A 242 -17.24 0.10 -7.77
CA TRP A 242 -17.54 1.51 -7.68
C TRP A 242 -16.30 2.37 -7.87
N ARG A 243 -16.46 3.49 -8.57
CA ARG A 243 -15.44 4.52 -8.69
C ARG A 243 -16.09 5.85 -8.28
N PRO A 244 -15.54 6.57 -7.29
CA PRO A 244 -16.07 7.88 -6.94
C PRO A 244 -16.07 8.84 -8.14
N PRO A 245 -16.95 9.87 -8.13
CA PRO A 245 -17.03 10.86 -9.20
C PRO A 245 -15.67 11.50 -9.52
N THR A 246 -15.44 11.79 -10.80
CA THR A 246 -14.22 12.48 -11.27
C THR A 246 -14.24 13.97 -10.95
N LYS A 247 -15.42 14.60 -10.95
CA LYS A 247 -15.59 16.00 -10.53
C LYS A 247 -15.57 16.06 -9.00
N ARG A 248 -14.58 16.75 -8.46
CA ARG A 248 -14.39 16.96 -7.02
C ARG A 248 -14.80 18.37 -6.63
N LYS A 249 -15.23 18.54 -5.39
CA LYS A 249 -15.49 19.86 -4.82
C LYS A 249 -14.15 20.54 -4.54
N ILE A 250 -13.85 21.60 -5.28
CA ILE A 250 -12.65 22.40 -5.06
C ILE A 250 -12.94 23.31 -3.86
N VAL A 251 -12.28 23.05 -2.74
CA VAL A 251 -12.47 23.79 -1.47
C VAL A 251 -11.49 24.95 -1.31
N GLY A 252 -10.51 25.03 -2.20
CA GLY A 252 -9.62 26.18 -2.30
C GLY A 252 -8.65 26.06 -3.47
N GLU A 253 -8.27 27.20 -4.00
CA GLU A 253 -7.26 27.33 -5.04
C GLU A 253 -6.03 28.05 -4.50
N VAL A 254 -4.88 27.51 -4.87
CA VAL A 254 -3.58 28.08 -4.56
C VAL A 254 -2.90 28.47 -5.87
N GLU A 255 -2.52 29.73 -5.97
CA GLU A 255 -1.75 30.22 -7.11
C GLU A 255 -0.27 30.33 -6.72
N ILE A 256 0.60 29.80 -7.57
CA ILE A 256 2.05 29.97 -7.45
C ILE A 256 2.53 30.89 -8.56
N SER A 257 3.10 32.03 -8.15
CA SER A 257 3.81 32.97 -9.03
C SER A 257 5.11 33.42 -8.34
N ASN A 258 6.26 33.23 -8.99
CA ASN A 258 7.59 33.54 -8.42
C ASN A 258 7.85 32.91 -7.03
N PHE A 259 7.45 31.65 -6.81
CA PHE A 259 7.47 30.96 -5.50
C PHE A 259 6.63 31.60 -4.39
N LYS A 260 5.90 32.68 -4.66
CA LYS A 260 4.90 33.23 -3.74
C LYS A 260 3.60 32.45 -3.91
N VAL A 261 3.05 32.04 -2.78
CA VAL A 261 1.80 31.29 -2.71
C VAL A 261 0.70 32.25 -2.26
N SER A 262 -0.28 32.50 -3.13
CA SER A 262 -1.48 33.26 -2.79
C SER A 262 -2.69 32.33 -2.70
N PHE A 263 -3.49 32.52 -1.65
CA PHE A 263 -4.67 31.72 -1.39
C PHE A 263 -5.92 32.54 -1.69
N ASN A 264 -6.83 32.00 -2.48
CA ASN A 264 -8.08 32.70 -2.83
C ASN A 264 -9.13 32.67 -1.69
N ASN A 265 -8.92 31.85 -0.65
CA ASN A 265 -9.90 31.59 0.42
C ASN A 265 -9.41 32.00 1.83
N GLY A 266 -8.40 32.88 1.95
CA GLY A 266 -7.95 33.40 3.26
C GLY A 266 -7.17 32.41 4.14
N LEU A 267 -6.93 31.18 3.68
CA LEU A 267 -5.97 30.27 4.33
C LEU A 267 -4.57 30.87 4.20
N SER A 268 -3.85 31.08 5.31
CA SER A 268 -2.42 31.36 5.28
C SER A 268 -1.70 30.14 5.83
N LYS A 269 -1.02 29.39 4.96
CA LYS A 269 0.07 28.54 5.45
C LYS A 269 1.35 29.36 5.36
N GLU A 270 1.89 29.74 6.51
CA GLU A 270 3.09 30.60 6.59
C GLU A 270 4.31 29.97 5.87
N SER A 271 4.37 28.65 5.79
CA SER A 271 5.38 27.92 5.01
C SER A 271 4.93 26.52 4.57
N PHE A 272 5.33 26.10 3.37
CA PHE A 272 5.16 24.74 2.87
C PHE A 272 6.45 23.95 3.10
N LYS A 273 6.57 23.32 4.26
CA LYS A 273 7.82 22.67 4.68
C LYS A 273 8.24 21.54 3.73
N LEU A 274 7.28 20.85 3.11
CA LEU A 274 7.59 19.80 2.13
C LEU A 274 8.28 20.35 0.88
N LEU A 275 8.17 21.65 0.57
CA LEU A 275 8.92 22.25 -0.55
C LEU A 275 10.44 22.14 -0.35
N GLY A 276 10.91 22.03 0.90
CA GLY A 276 12.32 21.76 1.19
C GLY A 276 12.84 20.46 0.55
N ILE A 277 11.97 19.51 0.20
CA ILE A 277 12.36 18.31 -0.57
C ILE A 277 12.94 18.70 -1.95
N LEU A 278 12.59 19.87 -2.48
CA LEU A 278 13.05 20.36 -3.79
C LEU A 278 14.31 21.22 -3.72
N SER A 279 14.93 21.43 -2.55
CA SER A 279 16.06 22.37 -2.39
C SER A 279 17.28 22.10 -3.28
N ASN A 280 17.38 20.90 -3.88
CA ASN A 280 18.44 20.52 -4.82
C ASN A 280 17.96 20.42 -6.30
N GLY A 281 16.79 20.97 -6.64
CA GLY A 281 16.18 20.86 -7.98
C GLY A 281 16.25 22.14 -8.83
N PRO A 282 16.13 22.03 -10.17
CA PRO A 282 16.40 23.12 -11.12
C PRO A 282 15.35 24.26 -11.09
N ASN A 283 15.62 25.32 -11.87
CA ASN A 283 14.84 26.55 -12.00
C ASN A 283 13.33 26.32 -12.26
N LEU A 284 12.45 27.20 -11.75
CA LEU A 284 11.00 27.23 -12.07
C LEU A 284 10.67 27.27 -13.55
N GLN A 285 11.60 27.67 -14.42
CA GLN A 285 11.41 27.60 -15.85
C GLN A 285 11.25 26.16 -16.36
N ASP A 286 11.81 25.15 -15.66
CA ASP A 286 11.65 23.73 -15.98
C ASP A 286 10.24 23.21 -15.63
N TYR A 287 9.51 22.75 -16.65
CA TYR A 287 8.19 22.15 -16.53
C TYR A 287 8.14 20.94 -15.58
N GLN A 288 9.17 20.08 -15.58
CA GLN A 288 9.22 18.93 -14.66
C GLN A 288 9.34 19.39 -13.21
N TYR A 289 10.10 20.45 -12.96
CA TYR A 289 10.23 21.05 -11.64
C TYR A 289 8.92 21.69 -11.18
N ARG A 290 8.22 22.45 -12.03
CA ARG A 290 6.89 23.02 -11.72
C ARG A 290 5.88 21.95 -11.34
N ASN A 291 5.87 20.81 -12.05
CA ASN A 291 5.00 19.70 -11.70
C ASN A 291 5.31 19.11 -10.33
N LYS A 292 6.60 19.01 -9.95
CA LYS A 292 6.99 18.57 -8.60
C LYS A 292 6.55 19.55 -7.52
N VAL A 293 6.72 20.86 -7.74
CA VAL A 293 6.23 21.91 -6.85
C VAL A 293 4.72 21.77 -6.64
N ARG A 294 3.96 21.71 -7.73
CA ARG A 294 2.49 21.53 -7.69
C ARG A 294 2.10 20.29 -6.89
N ILE A 295 2.73 19.14 -7.18
CA ILE A 295 2.47 17.87 -6.48
C ILE A 295 2.75 17.99 -4.99
N ILE A 296 3.83 18.65 -4.58
CA ILE A 296 4.18 18.81 -3.17
C ILE A 296 3.18 19.68 -2.43
N ILE A 297 2.81 20.84 -2.99
CA ILE A 297 1.84 21.73 -2.37
C ILE A 297 0.48 21.03 -2.27
N GLU A 298 0.02 20.38 -3.35
CA GLU A 298 -1.22 19.59 -3.32
C GLU A 298 -1.13 18.43 -2.30
N LYS A 299 0.03 17.79 -2.14
CA LYS A 299 0.24 16.74 -1.14
C LYS A 299 0.10 17.29 0.28
N GLU A 300 0.68 18.45 0.55
CA GLU A 300 0.65 19.08 1.87
C GLU A 300 -0.77 19.54 2.24
N LEU A 301 -1.47 20.20 1.30
CA LEU A 301 -2.84 20.70 1.50
C LEU A 301 -3.87 19.56 1.61
N ASN A 302 -3.76 18.54 0.77
CA ASN A 302 -4.72 17.42 0.73
C ASN A 302 -4.29 16.24 1.61
N CYS A 303 -3.32 16.43 2.53
CA CYS A 303 -2.83 15.33 3.33
C CYS A 303 -3.91 14.84 4.30
N ILE A 304 -4.24 13.56 4.23
CA ILE A 304 -5.16 12.89 5.14
C ILE A 304 -4.43 12.02 6.19
N GLY A 305 -3.10 12.10 6.27
CA GLY A 305 -2.33 11.30 7.23
C GLY A 305 -2.22 9.81 6.92
N CYS A 306 -2.45 9.39 5.67
CA CYS A 306 -2.52 7.97 5.31
C CYS A 306 -1.17 7.24 5.26
N GLY A 307 -0.04 7.94 5.38
CA GLY A 307 1.30 7.33 5.39
C GLY A 307 1.80 6.76 4.05
N ALA A 308 1.01 6.74 2.97
CA ALA A 308 1.39 6.07 1.72
C ALA A 308 2.73 6.53 1.12
N CYS A 309 3.11 7.80 1.31
CA CYS A 309 4.40 8.30 0.84
C CYS A 309 5.59 7.93 1.74
N ILE A 310 5.36 7.56 3.00
CA ILE A 310 6.37 7.01 3.90
C ILE A 310 6.93 5.70 3.33
N SER A 311 6.07 4.89 2.69
CA SER A 311 6.48 3.61 2.10
C SER A 311 7.53 3.75 1.01
N LEU A 312 7.57 4.90 0.34
CA LEU A 312 8.50 5.22 -0.75
C LEU A 312 9.79 5.88 -0.26
N CYS A 313 9.83 6.37 0.99
CA CYS A 313 10.96 7.10 1.54
C CYS A 313 12.00 6.15 2.15
N PRO A 314 13.23 6.07 1.59
CA PRO A 314 14.25 5.13 2.05
C PRO A 314 14.95 5.54 3.35
N THR A 315 14.90 6.82 3.75
CA THR A 315 15.75 7.38 4.82
C THR A 315 14.99 7.82 6.07
N ASN A 316 13.73 7.41 6.23
CA ASN A 316 12.85 7.92 7.30
C ASN A 316 12.70 9.46 7.31
N ALA A 317 12.98 10.13 6.20
CA ALA A 317 12.79 11.58 6.10
C ALA A 317 11.32 12.00 6.20
N LEU A 318 10.38 11.13 5.85
CA LEU A 318 8.95 11.40 5.93
C LEU A 318 8.32 10.68 7.13
N PHE A 319 7.48 11.38 7.88
CA PHE A 319 6.79 10.87 9.06
C PHE A 319 5.42 11.56 9.24
N ILE A 320 4.53 10.98 10.05
CA ILE A 320 3.27 11.62 10.46
C ILE A 320 3.53 12.48 11.70
N ASN A 321 3.21 13.77 11.64
CA ASN A 321 3.37 14.71 12.75
C ASN A 321 2.22 14.59 13.78
N LYS A 322 2.28 15.39 14.85
CA LYS A 322 1.28 15.40 15.92
C LYS A 322 -0.14 15.80 15.45
N GLU A 323 -0.25 16.49 14.32
CA GLU A 323 -1.53 16.88 13.72
C GLU A 323 -2.11 15.78 12.81
N GLY A 324 -1.46 14.63 12.71
CA GLY A 324 -1.87 13.55 11.83
C GLY A 324 -1.64 13.87 10.34
N LYS A 325 -0.71 14.77 10.01
CA LYS A 325 -0.32 15.15 8.65
C LYS A 325 1.10 14.68 8.34
N ILE A 326 1.44 14.60 7.06
CA ILE A 326 2.79 14.26 6.63
C ILE A 326 3.72 15.45 6.87
N ASP A 327 4.88 15.18 7.43
CA ASP A 327 5.96 16.15 7.60
C ASP A 327 7.30 15.53 7.14
N VAL A 328 8.31 16.39 6.96
CA VAL A 328 9.65 16.03 6.49
C VAL A 328 10.72 16.48 7.48
N ASN A 329 11.66 15.59 7.75
CA ASN A 329 12.96 15.93 8.30
C ASN A 329 13.96 16.11 7.15
N LEU A 330 14.34 17.35 6.88
CA LEU A 330 15.21 17.71 5.76
C LEU A 330 16.65 17.19 5.96
N SER A 331 17.14 17.03 7.20
CA SER A 331 18.48 16.47 7.44
C SER A 331 18.60 15.02 6.97
N ASN A 332 17.48 14.30 6.94
CA ASN A 332 17.43 12.91 6.51
C ASN A 332 17.02 12.77 5.03
N CYS A 333 16.60 13.87 4.39
CA CYS A 333 16.10 13.83 3.02
C CYS A 333 17.26 13.78 2.02
N ILE A 334 17.30 12.73 1.20
CA ILE A 334 18.31 12.58 0.12
C ILE A 334 17.82 13.09 -1.24
N HIS A 335 16.71 13.83 -1.26
CA HIS A 335 16.14 14.45 -2.46
C HIS A 335 15.90 13.49 -3.65
N CYS A 336 15.62 12.20 -3.38
CA CYS A 336 15.41 11.18 -4.41
C CYS A 336 14.05 11.27 -5.13
N TYR A 337 13.15 12.13 -4.65
CA TYR A 337 11.80 12.38 -5.17
C TYR A 337 10.87 11.15 -5.27
N ALA A 338 11.23 10.00 -4.70
CA ALA A 338 10.40 8.80 -4.73
C ALA A 338 8.99 9.01 -4.14
N CYS A 339 8.85 9.90 -3.16
CA CYS A 339 7.56 10.26 -2.55
C CYS A 339 6.62 11.08 -3.46
N LEU A 340 7.10 11.51 -4.64
CA LEU A 340 6.37 12.23 -5.67
C LEU A 340 6.03 11.34 -6.88
N ASP A 341 6.42 10.06 -6.84
CA ASP A 341 6.19 9.10 -7.92
C ASP A 341 4.68 8.90 -8.17
N THR A 342 4.21 9.39 -9.31
CA THR A 342 2.80 9.36 -9.69
C THR A 342 2.32 7.97 -10.07
N SER A 343 3.22 7.08 -10.51
CA SER A 343 2.88 5.70 -10.90
C SER A 343 2.50 4.85 -9.68
N LYS A 344 3.20 5.05 -8.56
CA LYS A 344 2.99 4.28 -7.31
C LYS A 344 1.87 4.83 -6.45
N LEU A 345 1.73 6.15 -6.38
CA LEU A 345 0.71 6.83 -5.56
C LEU A 345 -0.48 7.35 -6.38
N ARG A 346 -0.69 6.83 -7.60
CA ARG A 346 -1.84 7.14 -8.48
C ARG A 346 -2.13 8.65 -8.53
N GLY A 347 -1.14 9.46 -8.92
CA GLY A 347 -1.22 10.93 -8.85
C GLY A 347 -0.43 11.56 -7.69
N ALA A 348 0.55 10.83 -7.16
CA ALA A 348 1.52 11.26 -6.14
C ALA A 348 0.98 11.49 -4.71
N CYS A 349 -0.34 11.54 -4.50
CA CYS A 349 -0.96 11.63 -3.17
C CYS A 349 -2.34 10.94 -3.15
N ILE A 350 -2.51 9.96 -2.25
CA ILE A 350 -3.79 9.25 -2.06
C ILE A 350 -4.91 10.22 -1.69
N GLY A 351 -4.67 11.16 -0.78
CA GLY A 351 -5.66 12.17 -0.38
C GLY A 351 -6.15 12.95 -1.59
N ARG A 352 -5.23 13.62 -2.29
CA ARG A 352 -5.51 14.31 -3.56
C ARG A 352 -6.26 13.44 -4.57
N THR A 353 -5.97 12.14 -4.67
CA THR A 353 -6.58 11.26 -5.69
C THR A 353 -7.98 10.77 -5.31
N TYR A 354 -8.28 10.67 -4.03
CA TYR A 354 -9.42 9.89 -3.56
C TYR A 354 -10.37 10.62 -2.62
N THR A 355 -10.00 11.76 -2.06
CA THR A 355 -10.95 12.60 -1.31
C THR A 355 -11.93 13.29 -2.26
N LEU A 356 -13.14 13.51 -1.78
CA LEU A 356 -14.21 14.21 -2.50
C LEU A 356 -13.97 15.72 -2.56
N GLU A 357 -13.38 16.25 -1.50
CA GLU A 357 -12.95 17.63 -1.38
C GLU A 357 -11.43 17.72 -1.61
N THR A 358 -11.01 18.70 -2.41
CA THR A 358 -9.59 18.87 -2.74
C THR A 358 -9.23 20.34 -2.88
N PHE A 359 -8.04 20.69 -2.39
CA PHE A 359 -7.33 21.89 -2.79
C PHE A 359 -6.64 21.64 -4.13
N VAL A 360 -6.68 22.63 -5.03
CA VAL A 360 -6.03 22.58 -6.33
C VAL A 360 -5.00 23.69 -6.43
N VAL A 361 -3.86 23.39 -7.05
CA VAL A 361 -2.77 24.34 -7.23
C VAL A 361 -2.65 24.70 -8.71
N LYS A 362 -2.75 26.00 -9.01
CA LYS A 362 -2.49 26.59 -10.34
C LYS A 362 -1.11 27.24 -10.34
N VAL A 363 -0.25 26.83 -11.28
CA VAL A 363 1.08 27.43 -11.47
C VAL A 363 1.00 28.35 -12.68
N LYS A 364 1.16 29.67 -12.50
CA LYS A 364 1.12 30.64 -13.62
C LYS A 364 2.50 30.80 -14.26
N ASP A 365 2.52 31.00 -15.57
CA ASP A 365 3.74 31.31 -16.33
C ASP A 365 4.28 32.70 -15.98
N ILE A 366 5.62 32.80 -15.88
CA ILE A 366 6.32 34.06 -16.04
C ILE A 366 6.28 34.35 -17.54
N LYS A 367 5.44 35.30 -18.00
CA LYS A 367 5.77 35.97 -19.25
C LYS A 367 7.11 36.65 -19.01
N GLU A 368 8.14 36.29 -19.79
CA GLU A 368 9.36 37.09 -19.84
C GLU A 368 8.92 38.55 -19.96
N LYS A 369 9.41 39.42 -19.07
CA LYS A 369 9.28 40.86 -19.29
C LYS A 369 9.79 41.08 -20.70
N SER A 370 8.91 41.45 -21.62
CA SER A 370 9.28 41.87 -22.96
C SER A 370 10.44 42.83 -22.79
N LYS A 371 11.62 42.45 -23.31
CA LYS A 371 12.79 43.31 -23.29
C LYS A 371 12.32 44.68 -23.75
N SER A 372 12.45 45.65 -22.86
CA SER A 372 12.39 47.05 -23.21
C SER A 372 13.41 47.25 -24.34
N SER A 373 12.94 47.36 -25.57
CA SER A 373 13.72 47.91 -26.67
C SER A 373 13.90 49.40 -26.40
N ALA A 374 14.83 49.70 -25.51
CA ALA A 374 15.48 50.98 -25.45
C ALA A 374 16.70 50.95 -26.38
N LYS A 375 16.64 51.85 -27.35
CA LYS A 375 17.73 52.55 -28.05
C LYS A 375 18.28 52.00 -29.37
N SER A 376 18.20 52.95 -30.34
CA SER A 376 19.20 53.36 -31.33
C SER A 376 19.53 52.39 -32.45
N ILE A 377 19.18 52.74 -33.70
CA ILE A 377 19.88 53.76 -34.53
C ILE A 377 18.83 54.60 -35.25
#